data_AF-A0A7W1W1M8-F1
#
_entry.id   AF-A0A7W1W1M8-F1
#
_cell.length_a   1.000
_cell.length_b   1.000
_cell.length_c   1.000
_cell.angle_alpha   90.00
_cell.angle_beta   90.00
_cell.angle_gamma   90.00
#
_symmetry.space_group_name_H-M   'P 1'
#
loop_
_entity.id
_entity.type
_entity.pdbx_description
1 polymer ?
#
loop_
_entity_poly.entity_id
_entity_poly.type
_entity_poly.pdbx_seq_one_letter_code
_entity_poly.pdbx_strand_id
1 'polypeptide(L)'
;PGAEFLNDVTAAADGTIYVSDSKTKAIHKVENDKASVYLTNLQAPNGVLAWNKTFYLLDKGALYKVGDGKKLIKIAGALDGNADGLEHVAGDDFLATCWEGSVYYVKGDGTVEKLLDTRDQKINSADIGYDAKNKIVYVPTFFKNSVVAYQLQ
;
A
#
# COMPACT_ATOMS: atom_id res chain seq x y z
N PRO A 1 -14.27 -11.31 15.26
CA PRO A 1 -15.14 -10.17 15.68
C PRO A 1 -14.28 -9.04 16.27
N GLY A 2 -14.56 -7.78 15.91
CA GLY A 2 -13.80 -6.62 16.41
C GLY A 2 -12.99 -5.86 15.36
N ALA A 3 -13.13 -6.15 14.07
CA ALA A 3 -12.65 -5.24 13.03
C ALA A 3 -13.55 -3.99 12.99
N GLU A 4 -12.97 -2.82 12.74
CA GLU A 4 -13.71 -1.56 12.73
C GLU A 4 -13.65 -0.82 11.39
N PHE A 5 -12.51 -0.87 10.68
CA PHE A 5 -12.38 -0.23 9.37
C PHE A 5 -11.41 -0.99 8.48
N LEU A 6 -11.90 -2.07 7.88
CA LEU A 6 -11.18 -2.82 6.85
C LEU A 6 -11.01 -1.94 5.62
N ASN A 7 -9.76 -1.65 5.23
CA ASN A 7 -9.48 -0.59 4.25
C ASN A 7 -8.94 -1.17 2.93
N ASP A 8 -7.81 -1.86 2.97
CA ASP A 8 -7.18 -2.46 1.79
C ASP A 8 -6.97 -3.98 1.95
N VAL A 9 -6.85 -4.69 0.83
CA VAL A 9 -6.78 -6.15 0.76
C VAL A 9 -5.80 -6.65 -0.31
N THR A 10 -5.07 -7.72 0.00
CA THR A 10 -4.19 -8.39 -0.96
C THR A 10 -4.24 -9.91 -0.78
N ALA A 11 -4.07 -10.65 -1.87
CA ALA A 11 -4.02 -12.11 -1.87
C ALA A 11 -2.60 -12.60 -2.16
N ALA A 12 -2.07 -13.46 -1.28
CA ALA A 12 -0.81 -14.15 -1.51
C ALA A 12 -0.98 -15.30 -2.52
N ALA A 13 0.15 -15.76 -3.07
CA ALA A 13 0.17 -16.84 -4.06
C ALA A 13 -0.36 -18.19 -3.52
N ASP A 14 -0.36 -18.38 -2.20
CA ASP A 14 -0.94 -19.56 -1.54
C ASP A 14 -2.44 -19.43 -1.23
N GLY A 15 -3.07 -18.31 -1.62
CA GLY A 15 -4.47 -18.02 -1.36
C GLY A 15 -4.75 -17.35 -0.02
N THR A 16 -3.73 -17.11 0.82
CA THR A 16 -3.91 -16.33 2.05
C THR A 16 -4.27 -14.89 1.71
N ILE A 17 -5.34 -14.37 2.30
CA ILE A 17 -5.76 -12.98 2.11
C ILE A 17 -5.30 -12.17 3.32
N TYR A 18 -4.69 -11.01 3.10
CA TYR A 18 -4.37 -10.04 4.14
C TYR A 18 -5.23 -8.80 3.97
N VAL A 19 -5.76 -8.28 5.08
CA VAL A 19 -6.65 -7.11 5.08
C VAL A 19 -6.19 -6.13 6.14
N SER A 20 -5.96 -4.87 5.76
CA SER A 20 -5.64 -3.83 6.73
C SER A 20 -6.88 -3.36 7.47
N ASP A 21 -6.74 -3.07 8.76
CA ASP A 21 -7.75 -2.39 9.56
C ASP A 21 -7.15 -1.11 10.12
N SER A 22 -7.40 0.01 9.42
CA SER A 22 -6.77 1.29 9.77
C SER A 22 -7.27 1.84 11.10
N LYS A 23 -8.45 1.40 11.58
CA LYS A 23 -9.04 1.87 12.83
C LYS A 23 -8.53 1.09 14.03
N THR A 24 -8.49 -0.24 13.95
CA THR A 24 -7.93 -1.07 15.03
C THR A 24 -6.41 -1.18 14.99
N LYS A 25 -5.78 -0.63 13.94
CA LYS A 25 -4.32 -0.60 13.75
C LYS A 25 -3.74 -2.01 13.71
N ALA A 26 -4.37 -2.85 12.92
CA ALA A 26 -4.06 -4.26 12.78
C ALA A 26 -4.06 -4.68 11.31
N ILE A 27 -3.40 -5.80 11.02
CA ILE A 27 -3.63 -6.57 9.80
C ILE A 27 -4.35 -7.85 10.19
N HIS A 28 -5.43 -8.18 9.50
CA HIS A 28 -6.10 -9.46 9.58
C HIS A 28 -5.61 -10.38 8.46
N LYS A 29 -5.66 -11.69 8.69
CA LYS A 29 -5.48 -12.69 7.63
C LYS A 29 -6.68 -13.62 7.54
N VAL A 30 -7.01 -14.04 6.33
CA VAL A 30 -8.00 -15.08 6.05
C VAL A 30 -7.28 -16.24 5.36
N GLU A 31 -7.39 -17.42 5.95
CA GLU A 31 -6.75 -18.65 5.48
C GLU A 31 -7.71 -19.80 5.76
N ASN A 32 -8.01 -20.63 4.75
CA ASN A 32 -8.97 -21.73 4.84
C ASN A 32 -10.32 -21.28 5.44
N ASP A 33 -10.88 -20.20 4.89
CA ASP A 33 -12.14 -19.55 5.30
C ASP A 33 -12.18 -19.06 6.76
N LYS A 34 -11.03 -18.94 7.42
CA LYS A 34 -10.93 -18.50 8.81
C LYS A 34 -10.16 -17.19 8.90
N ALA A 35 -10.84 -16.16 9.39
CA ALA A 35 -10.24 -14.89 9.73
C ALA A 35 -9.52 -14.95 11.09
N SER A 36 -8.32 -14.37 11.17
CA SER A 36 -7.55 -14.21 12.40
C SER A 36 -6.72 -12.93 12.36
N VAL A 37 -6.34 -12.40 13.53
CA VAL A 37 -5.44 -11.24 13.59
C VAL A 37 -4.02 -11.69 13.24
N TYR A 38 -3.40 -11.00 12.28
CA TYR A 38 -2.05 -11.29 11.82
C TYR A 38 -1.00 -10.38 12.48
N LEU A 39 -1.20 -9.06 12.43
CA LEU A 39 -0.36 -8.03 13.05
C LEU A 39 -1.21 -7.08 13.89
N THR A 40 -0.61 -6.49 14.92
CA THR A 40 -1.24 -5.48 15.79
C THR A 40 -0.23 -4.38 16.12
N ASN A 41 -0.67 -3.36 16.86
CA ASN A 41 0.17 -2.25 17.35
C ASN A 41 0.81 -1.43 16.21
N LEU A 42 0.15 -1.39 15.06
CA LEU A 42 0.52 -0.50 13.95
C LEU A 42 0.14 0.94 14.31
N GLN A 43 0.54 1.92 13.50
CA GLN A 43 0.28 3.32 13.79
C GLN A 43 -0.89 3.88 12.99
N ALA A 44 -0.85 3.67 11.67
CA ALA A 44 -1.83 4.04 10.67
C ALA A 44 -1.65 3.12 9.44
N PRO A 45 -2.00 1.82 9.56
CA PRO A 45 -1.84 0.88 8.46
C PRO A 45 -2.90 1.14 7.39
N ASN A 46 -2.50 1.02 6.12
CA ASN A 46 -3.43 1.12 5.00
C ASN A 46 -3.04 0.14 3.88
N GLY A 47 -2.34 0.60 2.84
CA GLY A 47 -1.95 -0.23 1.70
C GLY A 47 -1.22 -1.50 2.09
N VAL A 48 -1.64 -2.61 1.50
CA VAL A 48 -1.09 -3.94 1.74
C VAL A 48 -0.78 -4.65 0.43
N LEU A 49 0.35 -5.35 0.38
CA LEU A 49 0.76 -6.07 -0.81
C LEU A 49 1.40 -7.41 -0.46
N ALA A 50 0.80 -8.49 -0.93
CA ALA A 50 1.44 -9.80 -0.96
C ALA A 50 2.08 -9.98 -2.33
N TRP A 51 3.41 -10.01 -2.36
CA TRP A 51 4.17 -10.19 -3.59
C TRP A 51 5.19 -11.30 -3.42
N ASN A 52 5.14 -12.29 -4.32
CA ASN A 52 5.86 -13.55 -4.19
C ASN A 52 5.56 -14.22 -2.82
N LYS A 53 6.59 -14.41 -1.99
CA LYS A 53 6.49 -14.99 -0.64
C LYS A 53 6.62 -13.93 0.46
N THR A 54 6.51 -12.65 0.10
CA THR A 54 6.71 -11.53 1.03
C THR A 54 5.42 -10.74 1.17
N PHE A 55 5.13 -10.34 2.41
CA PHE A 55 4.04 -9.42 2.72
C PHE A 55 4.63 -8.05 3.05
N TYR A 56 4.06 -7.02 2.42
CA TYR A 56 4.43 -5.62 2.56
C TYR A 56 3.22 -4.82 3.04
N LEU A 57 3.49 -3.74 3.76
CA LEU A 57 2.46 -2.80 4.20
C LEU A 57 2.98 -1.37 4.29
N LEU A 58 2.06 -0.44 4.09
CA LEU A 58 2.23 0.96 4.43
C LEU A 58 1.74 1.19 5.86
N ASP A 59 2.57 1.81 6.68
CA ASP A 59 2.22 2.23 8.04
C ASP A 59 2.85 3.60 8.34
N LYS A 60 2.03 4.62 8.59
CA LYS A 60 2.46 5.99 8.94
C LYS A 60 3.58 6.54 8.03
N GLY A 61 3.30 6.65 6.73
CA GLY A 61 4.22 7.29 5.78
C GLY A 61 5.50 6.51 5.49
N ALA A 62 5.50 5.20 5.77
CA ALA A 62 6.64 4.32 5.53
C ALA A 62 6.20 2.97 4.96
N LEU A 63 7.06 2.40 4.11
CA LEU A 63 6.91 1.07 3.55
C LEU A 63 7.70 0.06 4.38
N TYR A 64 7.03 -1.01 4.78
CA TYR A 64 7.60 -2.10 5.55
C TYR A 64 7.46 -3.43 4.81
N LYS A 65 8.49 -4.26 4.94
CA LYS A 65 8.42 -5.70 4.73
C LYS A 65 8.15 -6.39 6.06
N VAL A 66 7.30 -7.40 6.06
CA VAL A 66 7.10 -8.29 7.20
C VAL A 66 8.09 -9.46 7.07
N GLY A 67 9.06 -9.49 7.98
CA GLY A 67 10.06 -10.54 8.07
C GLY A 67 9.66 -11.68 9.03
N ASP A 68 10.62 -12.56 9.29
CA ASP A 68 10.44 -13.69 10.20
C ASP A 68 9.99 -13.24 11.59
N GLY A 69 9.15 -14.07 12.22
CA GLY A 69 8.55 -13.74 13.50
C GLY A 69 7.67 -12.48 13.46
N LYS A 70 7.18 -12.09 12.28
CA LYS A 70 6.31 -10.91 12.05
C LYS A 70 7.01 -9.57 12.34
N LYS A 71 8.33 -9.52 12.28
CA LYS A 71 9.09 -8.29 12.50
C LYS A 71 8.90 -7.34 11.32
N LEU A 72 8.53 -6.08 11.60
CA LEU A 72 8.50 -5.03 10.59
C LEU A 72 9.93 -4.56 10.27
N ILE A 73 10.32 -4.70 9.01
CA ILE A 73 11.59 -4.25 8.47
C ILE A 73 11.27 -3.06 7.55
N LYS A 74 11.71 -1.87 7.95
CA LYS A 74 11.49 -0.66 7.15
C LYS A 74 12.32 -0.73 5.87
N ILE A 75 11.67 -0.54 4.73
CA ILE A 75 12.34 -0.40 3.43
C ILE A 75 12.59 1.08 3.19
N ALA A 76 11.52 1.88 3.21
CA ALA A 76 11.55 3.30 2.92
C ALA A 76 10.69 4.09 3.91
N GLY A 77 10.97 5.38 4.01
CA GLY A 77 10.12 6.34 4.70
C GLY A 77 10.02 7.64 3.91
N ALA A 78 9.46 8.67 4.53
CA ALA A 78 9.28 9.99 3.90
C ALA A 78 8.26 9.99 2.75
N LEU A 79 7.27 9.10 2.79
CA LEU A 79 6.02 9.30 2.07
C LEU A 79 5.26 10.41 2.80
N ASP A 80 5.25 11.60 2.21
CA ASP A 80 4.73 12.82 2.84
C ASP A 80 3.21 12.86 2.71
N GLY A 81 2.54 12.38 3.76
CA GLY A 81 1.09 12.31 3.86
C GLY A 81 0.59 11.00 4.47
N ASN A 82 -0.70 10.76 4.32
CA ASN A 82 -1.34 9.52 4.71
C ASN A 82 -1.12 8.48 3.62
N ALA A 83 -0.11 7.64 3.79
CA ALA A 83 0.19 6.53 2.88
C ALA A 83 -1.07 5.65 2.68
N ASP A 84 -1.38 5.33 1.42
CA ASP A 84 -2.67 4.77 1.05
C ASP A 84 -2.49 3.53 0.17
N GLY A 85 -2.43 3.61 -1.16
CA GLY A 85 -2.22 2.46 -2.06
C GLY A 85 -0.74 2.04 -2.24
N LEU A 86 -0.50 0.76 -2.53
CA LEU A 86 0.83 0.17 -2.74
C LEU A 86 0.81 -0.87 -3.87
N GLU A 87 1.70 -0.73 -4.84
CA GLU A 87 1.85 -1.68 -5.95
C GLU A 87 3.32 -2.04 -6.21
N HIS A 88 3.58 -3.28 -6.65
CA HIS A 88 4.91 -3.70 -7.10
C HIS A 88 5.17 -3.21 -8.52
N VAL A 89 6.40 -2.78 -8.82
CA VAL A 89 6.81 -2.39 -10.18
C VAL A 89 7.69 -3.47 -10.82
N ALA A 90 8.90 -3.62 -10.31
CA ALA A 90 9.92 -4.54 -10.83
C ALA A 90 10.99 -4.77 -9.75
N GLY A 91 11.62 -5.94 -9.73
CA GLY A 91 12.65 -6.25 -8.73
C GLY A 91 12.12 -6.04 -7.31
N ASP A 92 12.73 -5.11 -6.57
CA ASP A 92 12.33 -4.70 -5.21
C ASP A 92 11.75 -3.27 -5.18
N ASP A 93 11.28 -2.76 -6.32
CA ASP A 93 10.74 -1.42 -6.45
C ASP A 93 9.20 -1.41 -6.42
N PHE A 94 8.64 -0.31 -5.93
CA PHE A 94 7.22 -0.13 -5.66
C PHE A 94 6.72 1.24 -6.11
N LEU A 95 5.42 1.34 -6.33
CA LEU A 95 4.69 2.60 -6.34
C LEU A 95 3.88 2.71 -5.05
N ALA A 96 3.85 3.89 -4.45
CA ALA A 96 3.03 4.17 -3.29
C ALA A 96 2.32 5.51 -3.43
N THR A 97 1.09 5.61 -2.94
CA THR A 97 0.36 6.88 -2.89
C THR A 97 0.28 7.41 -1.46
N CYS A 98 0.12 8.73 -1.34
CA CYS A 98 -0.41 9.38 -0.15
C CYS A 98 -1.76 10.01 -0.50
N TRP A 99 -2.79 9.75 0.31
CA TRP A 99 -4.18 10.14 0.06
C TRP A 99 -4.35 11.60 -0.35
N GLU A 100 -3.52 12.51 0.17
CA GLU A 100 -3.57 13.94 -0.13
C GLU A 100 -3.33 14.28 -1.62
N GLY A 101 -2.66 13.41 -2.39
CA GLY A 101 -2.44 13.63 -3.83
C GLY A 101 -1.02 13.35 -4.33
N SER A 102 -0.16 12.70 -3.55
CA SER A 102 1.21 12.40 -3.99
C SER A 102 1.36 10.94 -4.42
N VAL A 103 2.14 10.71 -5.48
CA VAL A 103 2.55 9.38 -5.95
C VAL A 103 4.07 9.30 -5.94
N TYR A 104 4.59 8.20 -5.40
CA TYR A 104 6.01 7.97 -5.20
C TYR A 104 6.46 6.69 -5.91
N TYR A 105 7.66 6.74 -6.46
CA TYR A 105 8.45 5.55 -6.77
C TYR A 105 9.35 5.26 -5.57
N VAL A 106 9.32 4.04 -5.08
CA VAL A 106 10.10 3.59 -3.93
C VAL A 106 11.04 2.48 -4.38
N LYS A 107 12.34 2.71 -4.27
CA LYS A 107 13.36 1.73 -4.64
C LYS A 107 13.61 0.74 -3.50
N GLY A 108 14.03 -0.47 -3.85
CA GLY A 108 14.37 -1.51 -2.86
C GLY A 108 15.51 -1.13 -1.90
N ASP A 109 16.35 -0.16 -2.28
CA ASP A 109 17.41 0.40 -1.43
C ASP A 109 16.92 1.45 -0.42
N GLY A 110 15.62 1.77 -0.45
CA GLY A 110 14.98 2.75 0.42
C GLY A 110 14.92 4.17 -0.14
N THR A 111 15.46 4.42 -1.33
CA THR A 111 15.32 5.70 -2.02
C THR A 111 13.86 5.95 -2.41
N VAL A 112 13.37 7.16 -2.14
CA VAL A 112 12.01 7.58 -2.49
C VAL A 112 12.07 8.77 -3.45
N GLU A 113 11.42 8.62 -4.59
CA GLU A 113 11.27 9.65 -5.60
C GLU A 113 9.79 10.05 -5.70
N LYS A 114 9.48 11.34 -5.58
CA LYS A 114 8.12 11.82 -5.81
C LYS A 114 7.92 11.99 -7.31
N LEU A 115 6.99 11.23 -7.88
CA LEU A 115 6.65 11.27 -9.30
C LEU A 115 5.56 12.29 -9.60
N LEU A 116 4.59 12.42 -8.70
CA LEU A 116 3.42 13.28 -8.87
C LEU A 116 3.05 13.95 -7.55
N ASP A 117 2.63 15.21 -7.63
CA ASP A 117 2.07 15.96 -6.50
C ASP A 117 0.87 16.78 -7.00
N THR A 118 -0.34 16.34 -6.66
CA THR A 118 -1.59 17.01 -7.05
C THR A 118 -2.30 17.72 -5.90
N ARG A 119 -1.57 17.96 -4.79
CA ARG A 119 -2.13 18.53 -3.57
C ARG A 119 -2.64 19.96 -3.77
N ASP A 120 -1.90 20.79 -4.50
CA ASP A 120 -2.31 22.18 -4.81
C ASP A 120 -3.60 22.24 -5.63
N GLN A 121 -3.82 21.24 -6.49
CA GLN A 121 -5.02 21.08 -7.30
C GLN A 121 -6.18 20.46 -6.51
N LYS A 122 -5.94 20.05 -5.25
CA LYS A 122 -6.91 19.35 -4.39
C LYS A 122 -7.46 18.10 -5.08
N ILE A 123 -6.56 17.33 -5.69
CA ILE A 123 -6.86 16.03 -6.29
C ILE A 123 -6.15 14.98 -5.43
N ASN A 124 -6.95 14.20 -4.71
CA ASN A 124 -6.46 13.08 -3.91
C ASN A 124 -5.92 11.96 -4.79
N SER A 125 -5.01 11.18 -4.24
CA SER A 125 -4.54 9.90 -4.80
C SER A 125 -4.78 8.84 -3.74
N ALA A 126 -6.01 8.32 -3.68
CA ALA A 126 -6.39 7.36 -2.64
C ALA A 126 -5.65 6.05 -2.89
N ASP A 127 -6.09 5.26 -3.86
CA ASP A 127 -5.45 3.98 -4.16
C ASP A 127 -4.61 4.04 -5.45
N ILE A 128 -4.08 2.90 -5.86
CA ILE A 128 -3.30 2.74 -7.08
C ILE A 128 -3.48 1.34 -7.67
N GLY A 129 -3.53 1.26 -8.99
CA GLY A 129 -3.39 0.02 -9.73
C GLY A 129 -2.29 0.14 -10.77
N TYR A 130 -1.51 -0.92 -10.97
CA TYR A 130 -0.41 -0.91 -11.93
C TYR A 130 -0.50 -2.03 -12.97
N ASP A 131 -0.62 -1.65 -14.24
CA ASP A 131 -0.43 -2.56 -15.36
C ASP A 131 1.06 -2.61 -15.72
N ALA A 132 1.78 -3.61 -15.21
CA ALA A 132 3.22 -3.77 -15.46
C ALA A 132 3.55 -4.02 -16.95
N LYS A 133 2.64 -4.62 -17.73
CA LYS A 133 2.89 -4.94 -19.14
C LYS A 133 2.91 -3.66 -19.98
N ASN A 134 1.93 -2.80 -19.78
CA ASN A 134 1.83 -1.54 -20.51
C ASN A 134 2.46 -0.37 -19.74
N LYS A 135 2.96 -0.61 -18.52
CA LYS A 135 3.47 0.39 -17.57
C LYS A 135 2.48 1.52 -17.26
N ILE A 136 1.19 1.21 -17.16
CA ILE A 136 0.14 2.20 -16.88
C ILE A 136 -0.18 2.19 -15.38
N VAL A 137 -0.14 3.37 -14.77
CA VAL A 137 -0.53 3.62 -13.38
C VAL A 137 -1.92 4.24 -13.36
N TYR A 138 -2.86 3.61 -12.68
CA TYR A 138 -4.22 4.08 -12.50
C TYR A 138 -4.38 4.63 -11.09
N VAL A 139 -4.80 5.90 -10.96
CA VAL A 139 -4.95 6.57 -9.66
C VAL A 139 -6.39 7.10 -9.52
N PRO A 140 -7.19 6.58 -8.58
CA PRO A 140 -8.51 7.13 -8.25
C PRO A 140 -8.40 8.49 -7.56
N THR A 141 -9.13 9.46 -8.08
CA THR A 141 -9.17 10.83 -7.57
C THR A 141 -10.36 11.01 -6.62
N PHE A 142 -10.19 10.66 -5.35
CA PHE A 142 -11.26 10.43 -4.36
C PHE A 142 -12.45 11.42 -4.45
N PHE A 143 -12.22 12.73 -4.28
CA PHE A 143 -13.31 13.74 -4.34
C PHE A 143 -13.65 14.23 -5.76
N LYS A 144 -12.87 13.86 -6.77
CA LYS A 144 -13.15 14.24 -8.17
C LYS A 144 -13.94 13.16 -8.92
N ASN A 145 -14.21 12.00 -8.30
CA ASN A 145 -15.01 10.92 -8.87
C ASN A 145 -14.50 10.44 -10.24
N SER A 146 -13.18 10.29 -10.38
CA SER A 146 -12.54 9.84 -11.62
C SER A 146 -11.37 8.91 -11.33
N VAL A 147 -10.88 8.24 -12.37
CA VAL A 147 -9.61 7.50 -12.36
C VAL A 147 -8.75 8.11 -13.45
N VAL A 148 -7.52 8.49 -13.10
CA VAL A 148 -6.55 9.04 -14.06
C VAL A 148 -5.52 7.97 -14.37
N ALA A 149 -5.17 7.82 -15.64
CA ALA A 149 -4.13 6.93 -16.11
C ALA A 149 -2.86 7.73 -16.43
N TYR A 150 -1.73 7.28 -15.90
CA TYR A 150 -0.40 7.82 -16.19
C TYR A 150 0.48 6.73 -16.77
N GLN A 151 1.40 7.09 -17.65
CA GLN A 151 2.38 6.17 -18.23
C GLN A 151 3.70 6.29 -17.47
N LEU A 152 4.11 5.24 -16.75
CA LEU A 152 5.42 5.18 -16.10
C LEU A 152 6.51 5.00 -17.16
N GLN A 153 7.52 5.88 -17.17
CA GLN A 153 8.63 5.88 -18.13
C GLN A 153 9.77 5.00 -17.62
#